data_AF-A0AAW7YSN9-F1
#
_entry.id   AF-A0AAW7YSN9-F1
#
_cell.length_a   1.000
_cell.length_b   1.000
_cell.length_c   1.000
_cell.angle_alpha   90.00
_cell.angle_beta   90.00
_cell.angle_gamma   90.00
#
_symmetry.space_group_name_H-M   'P 1'
#
loop_
_entity.id
_entity.type
_entity.pdbx_description
1 polymer ?
#
loop_
_entity_poly.entity_id
_entity_poly.type
_entity_poly.pdbx_seq_one_letter_code
_entity_poly.pdbx_strand_id
1 'polypeptide(L)'
;LVWSADRCVYGAAAIANNFGLPPMIIGLTIVALGSSAPEVMVSATAALEDKMNTAVGNVIGSNITNITLVLGITALLKPLIVSSST
;
A
#
# COMPACT_ATOMS: atom_id res chain seq x y z
N LEU A 1 3.20 -4.70 13.64
CA LEU A 1 2.38 -4.07 12.59
C LEU A 1 2.84 -4.53 11.20
N VAL A 2 4.00 -4.08 10.70
CA VAL A 2 4.53 -4.48 9.37
C VAL A 2 4.55 -6.00 9.18
N TRP A 3 5.22 -6.75 10.06
CA TRP A 3 5.32 -8.21 9.91
C TRP A 3 3.98 -8.95 9.89
N SER A 4 3.01 -8.48 10.68
CA SER A 4 1.65 -9.04 10.74
C SER A 4 0.85 -8.69 9.48
N ALA A 5 1.00 -7.46 8.98
CA ALA A 5 0.38 -7.01 7.74
C ALA A 5 0.91 -7.81 6.55
N ASP A 6 2.24 -7.97 6.43
CA ASP A 6 2.87 -8.82 5.41
C ASP A 6 2.28 -10.23 5.43
N ARG A 7 2.23 -10.88 6.60
CA ARG A 7 1.68 -12.24 6.72
C ARG A 7 0.20 -12.34 6.29
N CYS A 8 -0.59 -11.32 6.62
CA CYS A 8 -2.00 -11.25 6.21
C CYS A 8 -2.13 -11.15 4.69
N VAL A 9 -1.32 -10.29 4.06
CA VAL A 9 -1.31 -10.09 2.60
C VAL A 9 -0.85 -11.35 1.89
N TYR A 10 0.21 -12.00 2.36
CA TYR A 10 0.67 -13.28 1.80
C TYR A 10 -0.38 -14.39 1.95
N GLY A 11 -1.03 -14.49 3.11
CA GLY A 11 -2.10 -15.47 3.34
C GLY A 11 -3.31 -15.24 2.43
N ALA A 12 -3.77 -13.99 2.32
CA ALA A 12 -4.87 -13.61 1.45
C ALA A 12 -4.54 -13.83 -0.04
N ALA A 13 -3.31 -13.49 -0.46
CA ALA A 13 -2.84 -13.73 -1.82
C ALA A 13 -2.75 -15.23 -2.13
N ALA A 14 -2.29 -16.06 -1.18
CA ALA A 14 -2.23 -17.51 -1.33
C ALA A 14 -3.62 -18.12 -1.46
N ILE A 15 -4.61 -17.66 -0.68
CA ILE A 15 -5.99 -18.10 -0.80
C ILE A 15 -6.54 -17.71 -2.18
N ALA A 16 -6.39 -16.45 -2.60
CA ALA A 16 -6.87 -16.00 -3.91
C ALA A 16 -6.23 -16.77 -5.07
N ASN A 17 -4.95 -17.13 -4.94
CA ASN A 17 -4.26 -17.97 -5.93
C ASN A 17 -4.84 -19.39 -5.98
N ASN A 18 -5.14 -20.00 -4.82
CA ASN A 18 -5.82 -21.31 -4.76
C ASN A 18 -7.24 -21.28 -5.34
N PHE A 19 -7.92 -20.13 -5.30
CA PHE A 19 -9.22 -19.92 -5.95
C PHE A 19 -9.10 -19.69 -7.47
N GLY A 20 -7.89 -19.73 -8.04
CA GLY A 20 -7.66 -19.57 -9.47
C GLY A 20 -7.71 -18.12 -9.96
N LEU A 21 -7.61 -17.13 -9.07
CA LEU A 21 -7.55 -15.74 -9.51
C LEU A 21 -6.22 -15.45 -10.25
N PRO A 22 -6.27 -14.68 -11.36
CA PRO A 22 -5.07 -14.28 -12.06
C PRO A 22 -4.10 -13.48 -11.15
N PRO A 23 -2.77 -13.72 -11.25
CA PRO A 23 -1.78 -12.98 -10.45
C PRO A 23 -1.88 -11.46 -10.59
N MET A 24 -2.30 -10.98 -11.75
CA MET A 24 -2.52 -9.56 -12.01
C MET A 24 -3.64 -8.97 -11.14
N ILE A 25 -4.76 -9.69 -10.99
CA ILE A 25 -5.88 -9.25 -10.13
C ILE A 25 -5.41 -9.23 -8.68
N ILE A 26 -4.71 -10.28 -8.23
CA ILE A 26 -4.18 -10.39 -6.86
C ILE A 26 -3.22 -9.23 -6.55
N GLY A 27 -2.31 -8.92 -7.49
CA GLY A 27 -1.36 -7.82 -7.35
C GLY A 27 -2.04 -6.45 -7.30
N LEU A 28 -3.00 -6.20 -8.19
CA LEU A 28 -3.71 -4.92 -8.29
C LEU A 28 -4.72 -4.70 -7.15
N THR A 29 -5.11 -5.75 -6.42
CA THR A 29 -6.12 -5.66 -5.35
C THR A 29 -5.52 -5.97 -3.98
N ILE A 30 -5.24 -7.23 -3.68
CA ILE A 30 -4.82 -7.71 -2.36
C ILE A 30 -3.47 -7.12 -1.97
N VAL A 31 -2.49 -7.16 -2.88
CA VAL A 31 -1.14 -6.65 -2.58
C VAL A 31 -1.16 -5.12 -2.50
N ALA A 32 -1.84 -4.46 -3.43
CA ALA A 32 -1.97 -3.00 -3.43
C ALA A 32 -2.67 -2.45 -2.17
N LEU A 33 -3.77 -3.07 -1.74
CA LEU A 33 -4.44 -2.70 -0.48
C LEU A 33 -3.60 -3.08 0.74
N GLY A 34 -2.96 -4.24 0.67
CA GLY A 34 -2.11 -4.80 1.71
C GLY A 34 -0.94 -3.92 2.11
N SER A 35 -0.29 -3.28 1.13
CA SER A 35 0.85 -2.40 1.40
C SER A 35 0.48 -1.15 2.19
N SER A 36 -0.79 -0.71 2.12
CA SER A 36 -1.28 0.49 2.83
C SER A 36 -1.99 0.16 4.15
N ALA A 37 -2.13 -1.13 4.48
CA ALA A 37 -2.82 -1.58 5.70
C ALA A 37 -2.14 -1.09 7.00
N PRO A 38 -0.79 -1.07 7.12
CA PRO A 38 -0.12 -0.51 8.29
C PRO A 38 -0.46 0.98 8.49
N GLU A 39 -0.47 1.77 7.43
CA GLU A 39 -0.71 3.21 7.44
C GLU A 39 -2.16 3.51 7.85
N VAL A 40 -3.11 2.78 7.28
CA VAL A 40 -4.53 2.87 7.66
C VAL A 40 -4.71 2.53 9.13
N MET A 41 -4.03 1.48 9.63
CA MET A 41 -4.11 1.10 11.04
C MET A 41 -3.52 2.19 11.95
N VAL A 42 -2.37 2.77 11.61
CA VAL A 42 -1.75 3.86 12.37
C VAL A 42 -2.66 5.10 12.40
N SER A 43 -3.20 5.52 11.25
CA SER A 43 -4.12 6.65 11.17
C SER A 43 -5.42 6.39 11.93
N ALA A 44 -5.97 5.17 11.86
CA ALA A 44 -7.16 4.80 12.61
C ALA A 44 -6.91 4.81 14.12
N THR A 45 -5.80 4.26 14.59
CA THR A 45 -5.44 4.30 16.02
C THR A 45 -5.23 5.73 16.51
N ALA A 46 -4.58 6.59 15.72
CA ALA A 46 -4.40 7.99 16.09
C ALA A 46 -5.72 8.77 16.14
N ALA A 47 -6.67 8.46 15.26
CA ALA A 47 -8.01 9.05 15.29
C ALA A 47 -8.81 8.60 16.53
N LEU A 48 -8.70 7.33 16.91
CA LEU A 48 -9.34 6.78 18.11
C LEU A 48 -8.74 7.34 19.42
N GLU A 49 -7.48 7.74 19.41
CA GLU A 49 -6.78 8.38 20.53
C GLU A 49 -6.98 9.91 20.59
N ASP A 50 -7.92 10.47 19.81
CA ASP A 50 -8.18 11.91 19.70
C ASP A 50 -6.97 12.74 19.20
N LYS A 51 -6.00 12.09 18.56
CA LYS A 51 -4.79 12.70 17.99
C LYS A 51 -4.97 12.97 16.49
N MET A 52 -5.98 13.76 16.15
CA MET A 52 -6.36 14.02 14.75
C MET A 52 -5.21 14.59 13.90
N ASN A 53 -4.39 15.48 14.47
CA ASN A 53 -3.21 16.04 13.78
C ASN A 53 -2.20 14.95 13.36
N THR A 54 -2.04 13.91 14.18
CA THR A 54 -1.15 12.78 13.86
C THR A 54 -1.76 11.88 12.80
N ALA A 55 -3.08 11.64 12.86
CA ALA A 55 -3.78 10.84 11.86
C ALA A 55 -3.68 11.47 10.45
N VAL A 56 -3.91 12.79 10.35
CA VAL A 56 -3.80 13.55 9.09
C VAL A 56 -2.34 13.63 8.63
N GLY A 57 -1.41 13.90 9.55
CA GLY A 57 0.02 13.92 9.27
C GLY A 57 0.52 12.59 8.69
N ASN A 58 0.04 11.46 9.21
CA ASN A 58 0.38 10.13 8.70
C ASN A 58 -0.14 9.92 7.27
N VAL A 59 -1.41 10.25 6.97
CA VAL A 59 -1.96 10.09 5.62
C VAL A 59 -1.20 10.93 4.59
N ILE A 60 -0.97 12.21 4.90
CA ILE A 60 -0.29 13.14 3.99
C ILE A 60 1.19 12.74 3.84
N GLY A 61 1.87 12.47 4.95
CA GLY A 61 3.29 12.11 4.96
C GLY A 61 3.59 10.82 4.21
N SER A 62 2.75 9.78 4.38
CA SER A 62 2.91 8.51 3.67
C SER A 62 2.73 8.66 2.17
N ASN A 63 1.76 9.45 1.71
CA ASN A 63 1.57 9.70 0.27
C ASN A 63 2.73 10.50 -0.34
N ILE A 64 3.21 11.54 0.37
CA ILE A 64 4.38 12.31 -0.08
C ILE A 64 5.61 11.39 -0.18
N THR A 65 5.84 10.55 0.82
CA THR A 65 6.98 9.62 0.81
C THR A 65 6.85 8.58 -0.31
N ASN A 66 5.65 8.03 -0.55
CA ASN A 66 5.42 7.09 -1.64
C ASN A 66 5.69 7.70 -3.02
N ILE A 67 5.31 8.95 -3.25
CA ILE A 67 5.55 9.62 -4.55
C ILE A 67 7.00 10.08 -4.67
N THR A 68 7.53 10.77 -3.66
CA THR A 68 8.86 11.40 -3.76
C THR A 68 9.99 10.40 -3.61
N LEU A 69 9.87 9.47 -2.65
CA LEU A 69 10.93 8.51 -2.33
C LEU A 69 10.73 7.21 -3.11
N VAL A 70 9.60 6.53 -2.94
CA VAL A 70 9.40 5.19 -3.55
C VAL A 70 9.30 5.29 -5.07
N LEU A 71 8.36 6.10 -5.58
CA LEU A 71 8.19 6.28 -7.02
C LEU A 71 9.40 7.01 -7.63
N GLY A 72 9.97 8.00 -6.95
CA GLY A 72 11.18 8.70 -7.37
C GLY A 72 12.38 7.77 -7.55
N ILE A 73 12.69 6.93 -6.55
CA ILE A 73 13.76 5.92 -6.66
C ILE A 73 13.44 4.89 -7.74
N THR A 74 12.18 4.43 -7.82
CA THR A 74 11.75 3.47 -8.85
C THR A 74 11.95 4.03 -10.25
N ALA A 75 11.59 5.30 -10.48
CA ALA A 75 11.76 5.97 -11.76
C ALA A 75 13.23 6.20 -12.13
N LEU A 76 14.10 6.44 -11.14
CA LEU A 76 15.56 6.53 -11.35
C LEU A 76 16.17 5.18 -11.75
N LEU A 77 15.72 4.08 -11.15
CA LEU A 77 16.22 2.73 -11.44
C LEU A 77 15.65 2.15 -12.74
N LYS A 78 14.36 2.37 -12.98
CA LYS A 78 13.63 1.89 -14.16
C LYS A 78 12.63 2.96 -14.60
N PRO A 79 12.91 3.72 -15.66
CA PRO A 79 12.02 4.75 -16.15
C PRO A 79 10.62 4.21 -16.39
N LEU A 80 9.62 4.84 -15.76
CA LEU A 80 8.22 4.47 -15.88
C LEU A 80 7.67 5.06 -17.19
N ILE A 81 7.46 4.20 -18.19
CA ILE A 81 6.82 4.60 -19.45
C ILE A 81 5.31 4.69 -19.21
N VAL A 82 4.79 5.92 -19.16
CA VAL A 82 3.35 6.17 -19.05
C VAL A 82 2.78 6.27 -20.46
N SER A 83 2.13 5.20 -20.93
CA SER A 83 1.37 5.23 -22.19
C SER A 83 -0.01 5.85 -21.93
N SER A 84 -0.20 7.09 -22.36
CA SER A 84 -1.53 7.70 -22.39
C SER A 84 -2.31 7.12 -23.56
N SER A 85 -3.23 6.20 -23.30
CA SER A 85 -4.22 5.78 -24.31
C SER A 85 -5.32 6.84 -24.34
N THR A 86 -5.10 7.87 -25.15
CA THR A 86 -6.18 8.73 -25.68
C THR A 86 -6.50 8.26 -27.08
#